data_AF-A0AAU8LAT3-F1
#
_entry.id   AF-A0AAU8LAT3-F1
#
_cell.length_a   1.000
_cell.length_b   1.000
_cell.length_c   1.000
_cell.angle_alpha   90.00
_cell.angle_beta   90.00
_cell.angle_gamma   90.00
#
_symmetry.space_group_name_H-M   'P 1'
#
loop_
_entity.id
_entity.type
_entity.pdbx_description
1 polymer ?
#
loop_
_entity_poly.entity_id
_entity_poly.type
_entity_poly.pdbx_seq_one_letter_code
_entity_poly.pdbx_strand_id
1 'polypeptide(L)' 'MERIFKMESELKAIHTTLLNLPTWFPLTLEFAKQHHMSLNGLRQWCTKNIHPDHFMKRGRFWYIHKSEIANVRPKVV' A
#
# COMPACT_ATOMS: atom_id res chain seq x y z
N MET A 1 20.72 -27.56 2.70
CA MET A 1 20.14 -27.65 1.35
C MET A 1 18.63 -27.44 1.39
N GLU A 2 17.87 -28.29 2.08
CA GLU A 2 16.39 -28.25 2.11
C GLU A 2 15.79 -26.90 2.58
N ARG A 3 16.40 -26.26 3.58
CA ARG A 3 15.98 -24.93 4.08
C ARG A 3 16.19 -23.79 3.07
N ILE A 4 17.22 -23.87 2.23
CA ILE A 4 17.48 -22.87 1.17
C ILE A 4 16.44 -23.00 0.07
N PHE A 5 16.16 -24.22 -0.39
CA PHE A 5 15.09 -24.49 -1.36
C PHE A 5 13.71 -24.02 -0.89
N LYS A 6 13.40 -24.21 0.40
CA LYS A 6 12.14 -23.70 0.97
C LYS A 6 12.07 -22.17 0.91
N MET A 7 13.14 -21.47 1.29
CA MET A 7 13.19 -20.01 1.23
C MET A 7 13.09 -19.47 -0.20
N GLU A 8 13.73 -20.12 -1.17
CA GLU A 8 13.62 -19.75 -2.59
C GLU A 8 12.19 -19.92 -3.12
N SER A 9 11.51 -21.00 -2.73
CA SER A 9 10.11 -21.25 -3.09
C SER A 9 9.18 -20.19 -2.49
N GLU A 10 9.39 -19.81 -1.23
CA GLU A 10 8.60 -18.77 -0.56
C GLU A 10 8.81 -17.40 -1.23
N LEU A 11 10.06 -17.05 -1.55
CA LEU A 11 10.38 -15.82 -2.31
C LEU A 11 9.72 -15.80 -3.68
N LYS A 12 9.76 -16.91 -4.41
CA LYS A 12 9.10 -17.03 -5.72
C LYS A 12 7.59 -16.84 -5.61
N ALA A 13 6.96 -17.42 -4.59
CA ALA A 13 5.53 -17.25 -4.33
C ALA A 13 5.18 -15.79 -4.01
N ILE A 14 5.99 -15.12 -3.18
CA ILE A 14 5.82 -13.70 -2.86
C ILE A 14 5.95 -12.83 -4.11
N HIS A 15 6.98 -13.02 -4.92
CA HIS A 15 7.16 -12.27 -6.17
C HIS A 15 5.99 -12.47 -7.14
N THR A 16 5.56 -13.71 -7.34
CA THR A 16 4.42 -14.03 -8.21
C THR A 16 3.15 -13.34 -7.71
N THR A 17 2.91 -13.36 -6.40
CA THR A 17 1.76 -12.69 -5.78
C THR A 17 1.82 -11.18 -5.98
N LEU A 18 2.97 -10.56 -5.74
CA LEU A 18 3.17 -9.11 -5.91
C LEU A 18 2.98 -8.64 -7.37
N LEU A 19 3.33 -9.48 -8.35
CA LEU A 19 3.12 -9.20 -9.77
C LEU A 19 1.63 -9.25 -10.13
N ASN A 20 0.86 -10.16 -9.52
CA ASN A 20 -0.57 -10.33 -9.80
C ASN A 20 -1.47 -9.34 -9.07
N LEU A 21 -0.95 -8.63 -8.07
CA LEU A 21 -1.71 -7.60 -7.37
C LEU A 21 -1.91 -6.35 -8.25
N PRO A 22 -3.10 -5.72 -8.19
CA PRO A 22 -3.32 -4.42 -8.81
C PRO A 22 -2.22 -3.43 -8.45
N THR A 23 -1.82 -2.61 -9.42
CA THR A 23 -0.80 -1.58 -9.16
C THR A 23 -1.36 -0.43 -8.32
N TRP A 24 -2.67 -0.22 -8.39
CA TRP A 24 -3.38 0.90 -7.77
C TRP A 24 -4.46 0.40 -6.83
N PHE A 25 -4.42 0.86 -5.58
CA PHE A 25 -5.39 0.49 -4.55
C PHE A 25 -6.25 1.68 -4.16
N PRO A 26 -7.58 1.55 -4.13
CA PRO A 26 -8.44 2.63 -3.67
C PRO A 26 -8.25 2.85 -2.16
N LEU A 27 -8.27 4.11 -1.75
CA LEU A 27 -8.35 4.48 -0.35
C LEU A 27 -9.72 4.12 0.20
N THR A 28 -9.72 3.10 1.05
CA THR A 28 -10.92 2.62 1.74
C THR A 28 -10.97 3.14 3.18
N LEU A 29 -12.17 3.16 3.75
CA LEU A 29 -12.34 3.43 5.17
C LEU A 29 -11.59 2.40 6.03
N GLU A 30 -11.59 1.14 5.61
CA GLU A 30 -10.92 0.05 6.31
C GLU A 30 -9.40 0.24 6.36
N PHE A 31 -8.79 0.65 5.25
CA PHE A 31 -7.37 0.98 5.21
C PHE A 31 -7.05 2.19 6.11
N ALA A 32 -7.90 3.22 6.11
CA ALA A 32 -7.73 4.34 7.03
C ALA A 32 -7.78 3.92 8.51
N LYS A 33 -8.71 3.04 8.89
CA LYS A 33 -8.82 2.49 10.25
C LYS A 33 -7.57 1.69 10.64
N GLN A 34 -7.03 0.87 9.74
CA GLN A 34 -5.78 0.11 9.99
C GLN A 34 -4.60 1.01 10.34
N HIS A 35 -4.60 2.24 9.85
CA HIS A 35 -3.58 3.25 10.13
C HIS A 35 -4.01 4.28 11.19
N HIS A 36 -5.08 4.02 11.95
CA HIS A 36 -5.63 4.91 12.98
C HIS A 36 -5.97 6.31 12.48
N MET A 37 -6.45 6.42 11.24
CA MET A 37 -6.86 7.68 10.61
C MET A 37 -8.32 7.67 10.18
N SER A 38 -8.93 8.84 10.07
CA SER A 38 -10.16 9.00 9.26
C SER A 38 -9.81 8.94 7.77
N LEU A 39 -10.79 8.63 6.92
CA LEU A 39 -10.56 8.59 5.46
C LEU A 39 -10.04 9.94 4.93
N ASN A 40 -10.54 11.06 5.48
CA ASN A 40 -10.05 12.40 5.12
C ASN A 40 -8.65 12.66 5.67
N GLY A 41 -8.36 12.22 6.90
CA GLY A 41 -7.01 12.32 7.48
C GLY A 41 -5.97 11.55 6.67
N LEU A 42 -6.32 10.34 6.23
CA LEU A 42 -5.43 9.53 5.38
C LEU A 42 -5.21 10.18 4.02
N ARG A 43 -6.25 10.74 3.37
CA ARG A 43 -6.08 11.50 2.11
C ARG A 43 -5.11 12.67 2.29
N GLN A 44 -5.30 13.48 3.34
CA GLN A 44 -4.42 14.61 3.63
C GLN A 44 -2.99 14.15 3.92
N TRP A 45 -2.83 13.03 4.61
CA TRP A 45 -1.52 12.44 4.86
C TRP A 45 -0.86 12.01 3.53
N CYS A 46 -1.58 11.31 2.65
CA CYS A 46 -1.05 10.89 1.35
C CYS A 46 -0.65 12.10 0.50
N THR A 47 -1.46 13.16 0.44
CA THR A 47 -1.11 14.40 -0.29
C THR A 47 0.20 15.03 0.19
N LYS A 48 0.55 14.88 1.47
CA LYS A 48 1.74 15.50 2.07
C LYS A 48 2.98 14.63 2.01
N ASN A 49 2.83 13.30 2.05
CA ASN A 49 3.94 12.37 2.30
C ASN A 49 4.21 11.43 1.12
N ILE A 50 3.28 11.28 0.18
CA ILE A 50 3.43 10.39 -0.97
C ILE A 50 3.74 11.20 -2.22
N HIS A 51 4.67 10.70 -3.05
CA HIS A 51 4.99 11.33 -4.33
C HIS A 51 3.72 11.47 -5.20
N PRO A 52 3.50 12.60 -5.90
CA PRO A 52 2.30 12.80 -6.71
C PRO A 52 2.04 11.70 -7.75
N ASP A 53 3.10 11.13 -8.33
CA ASP A 53 2.97 10.03 -9.29
C ASP A 53 2.52 8.71 -8.67
N HIS A 54 2.57 8.59 -7.34
CA HIS A 54 2.16 7.41 -6.59
C HIS A 54 0.84 7.63 -5.83
N PHE A 55 0.21 8.80 -5.97
CA PHE A 55 -1.04 9.12 -5.31
C PHE A 55 -1.93 10.01 -6.19
N MET A 56 -3.09 9.48 -6.61
CA MET A 56 -3.94 10.19 -7.57
C MET A 56 -5.44 9.99 -7.33
N LYS A 57 -6.24 10.92 -7.85
CA LYS A 57 -7.70 10.82 -7.87
C LYS A 57 -8.17 10.28 -9.23
N ARG A 58 -9.02 9.25 -9.23
CA ARG A 58 -9.71 8.76 -10.44
C ARG A 58 -11.21 8.70 -10.18
N GLY A 59 -11.96 9.58 -10.83
CA GLY A 59 -13.39 9.77 -10.57
C GLY A 59 -13.64 10.19 -9.11
N ARG A 60 -14.51 9.44 -8.42
CA ARG A 60 -14.86 9.72 -7.00
C ARG A 60 -13.87 9.17 -5.97
N PHE A 61 -12.91 8.35 -6.40
CA PHE A 61 -12.01 7.65 -5.50
C PHE A 61 -10.57 8.17 -5.60
N TRP A 62 -9.86 8.06 -4.49
CA TRP A 62 -8.42 8.30 -4.41
C TRP A 62 -7.70 6.95 -4.42
N TYR A 63 -6.56 6.88 -5.09
CA TYR A 63 -5.78 5.67 -5.28
C TYR A 63 -4.34 5.90 -4.84
N ILE A 64 -3.77 4.89 -4.18
CA ILE A 64 -2.37 4.82 -3.79
C ILE A 64 -1.67 3.72 -4.59
N HIS A 65 -0.44 3.98 -5.02
CA HIS A 65 0.39 2.99 -5.70
C HIS A 65 0.86 1.91 -4.71
N LYS A 66 0.92 0.66 -5.16
CA LYS A 66 1.24 -0.48 -4.29
C LYS A 66 2.58 -0.37 -3.55
N SER A 67 3.56 0.31 -4.14
CA SER A 67 4.88 0.56 -3.51
C SER A 67 4.79 1.41 -2.24
N GLU A 68 3.73 2.20 -2.09
CA GLU A 68 3.59 3.15 -0.99
C GLU A 68 2.74 2.61 0.16
N ILE A 69 2.07 1.46 0.00
CA ILE A 69 1.17 0.89 1.02
C ILE A 69 1.93 0.69 2.35
N ALA A 70 3.15 0.15 2.29
CA ALA A 70 3.96 -0.08 3.49
C ALA A 70 4.55 1.21 4.11
N ASN A 71 4.54 2.32 3.37
CA ASN A 71 5.01 3.62 3.82
C ASN A 71 3.93 4.40 4.56
N VAL A 72 2.65 4.02 4.41
CA VAL A 72 1.56 4.63 5.17
C VAL A 72 1.73 4.29 6.65
N ARG A 73 2.07 5.30 7.45
CA ARG A 73 2.23 5.15 8.89
C ARG A 73 1.58 6.34 9.60
N PRO A 74 0.82 6.12 10.68
CA PRO A 74 0.45 7.22 11.55
C PRO A 74 1.72 7.93 12.02
N LYS A 75 1.69 9.26 12.07
CA LYS A 75 2.67 9.97 12.89
C LYS A 75 2.46 9.44 14.31
N VAL A 76 3.44 8.71 14.82
CA VAL A 76 3.57 8.54 16.27
C VAL A 76 3.90 9.94 16.78
N VAL A 77 2.89 10.62 17.32
CA VAL A 77 3.05 11.87 18.07
C VAL A 77 3.20 11.50 19.52
#